data_AF-A0A0F9BHE7-F1
#
_entry.id   AF-A0A0F9BHE7-F1
#
_cell.length_a   1.000
_cell.length_b   1.000
_cell.length_c   1.000
_cell.angle_alpha   90.00
_cell.angle_beta   90.00
_cell.angle_gamma   90.00
#
_symmetry.space_group_name_H-M   'P 1'
#
loop_
_entity.id
_entity.type
_entity.pdbx_description
1 polymer ?
#
loop_
_entity_poly.entity_id
_entity_poly.type
_entity_poly.pdbx_seq_one_letter_code
_entity_poly.pdbx_strand_id
1 'polypeptide(L)'
;DPLMYKSIYDAIDFCHEVGLKQGLITNGLLLSEFSASRLDKLAWIRVSMNCLDYVDGITIPEISGTLGFSYVMNEKTTGLVMESLHCYVKKYEPEYVRIVPNCQATFAEQERNNEVLSATVENWRGPYFYQEKQFEAPKNCWWCYFKPFLLHDGYVYPCSSVVLNDLSERQFHNRYRWTLGDNLYRIYKEKMEPYPTSSCNKCVFKPQNDIIESILNPPIHEDFI
;
A
#
# COMPACT_ATOMS: atom_id res chain seq x y z
N ASP A 1 -4.78 9.26 9.46
CA ASP A 1 -3.31 9.16 9.43
C ASP A 1 -2.84 8.36 10.66
N PRO A 2 -1.86 7.44 10.58
CA PRO A 2 -1.41 6.69 11.75
C PRO A 2 -0.79 7.56 12.85
N LEU A 3 -0.28 8.75 12.53
CA LEU A 3 0.27 9.67 13.52
C LEU A 3 -0.80 10.27 14.45
N MET A 4 -2.08 10.11 14.11
CA MET A 4 -3.20 10.49 15.00
C MET A 4 -3.56 9.39 16.01
N TYR A 5 -2.98 8.20 15.90
CA TYR A 5 -3.26 7.11 16.82
C TYR A 5 -2.58 7.38 18.17
N LYS A 6 -3.39 7.47 19.24
CA LYS A 6 -2.91 7.87 20.57
C LYS A 6 -1.78 6.99 21.12
N SER A 7 -1.78 5.70 20.76
CA SER A 7 -0.77 4.73 21.20
C SER A 7 0.20 4.34 20.08
N ILE A 8 0.46 5.24 19.12
CA ILE A 8 1.42 4.97 18.03
C ILE A 8 2.83 4.73 18.55
N TYR A 9 3.22 5.42 19.63
CA TYR A 9 4.52 5.21 20.26
C TYR A 9 4.60 3.83 20.92
N ASP A 10 3.59 3.44 21.71
CA ASP A 10 3.55 2.12 22.34
C ASP A 10 3.58 1.00 21.29
N ALA A 11 2.86 1.18 20.17
CA ALA A 11 2.85 0.22 19.08
C ALA A 11 4.23 0.06 18.43
N ILE A 12 4.94 1.16 18.18
CA ILE A 12 6.28 1.13 17.60
C ILE A 12 7.30 0.52 18.55
N ASP A 13 7.23 0.93 19.82
CA ASP A 13 8.14 0.48 20.87
C ASP A 13 7.96 -1.03 21.08
N PHE A 14 6.73 -1.51 21.24
CA PHE A 14 6.43 -2.94 21.36
C PHE A 14 6.90 -3.75 20.15
N CYS A 15 6.55 -3.32 18.93
CA CYS A 15 6.94 -4.05 17.72
C CYS A 15 8.46 -4.12 17.56
N HIS A 16 9.19 -3.08 17.98
CA HIS A 16 10.64 -3.06 17.95
C HIS A 16 11.23 -4.02 18.98
N GLU A 17 10.69 -4.03 20.21
CA GLU A 17 11.11 -4.93 21.30
C GLU A 17 10.94 -6.41 20.95
N VAL A 18 9.86 -6.76 20.23
CA VAL A 18 9.66 -8.15 19.75
C VAL A 18 10.43 -8.46 18.45
N GLY A 19 11.29 -7.54 17.98
CA GLY A 19 12.19 -7.77 16.85
C GLY A 19 11.57 -7.61 15.46
N LEU A 20 10.41 -6.96 15.33
CA LEU A 20 9.78 -6.72 14.04
C LEU A 20 10.41 -5.53 13.32
N LYS A 21 10.65 -5.68 12.01
CA LYS A 21 10.98 -4.58 11.12
C LYS A 21 9.70 -3.84 10.74
N GLN A 22 9.66 -2.55 11.06
CA GLN A 22 8.47 -1.74 10.93
C GLN A 22 8.64 -0.69 9.85
N GLY A 23 7.53 -0.33 9.22
CA GLY A 23 7.49 0.80 8.30
C GLY A 23 6.25 1.65 8.51
N LEU A 24 6.37 2.94 8.22
CA LEU A 24 5.31 3.92 8.43
C LEU A 24 4.85 4.50 7.09
N ILE A 25 3.53 4.55 6.87
CA ILE A 25 2.93 5.28 5.75
C ILE A 25 2.12 6.43 6.34
N THR A 26 2.48 7.67 6.04
CA THR A 26 1.84 8.88 6.60
C THR A 26 1.64 9.95 5.53
N ASN A 27 0.75 10.91 5.75
CA ASN A 27 0.64 12.14 4.95
C ASN A 27 1.71 13.19 5.32
N GLY A 28 2.53 12.94 6.35
CA GLY A 28 3.67 13.78 6.71
C GLY A 28 3.33 15.03 7.52
N LEU A 29 2.05 15.36 7.74
CA LEU A 29 1.65 16.61 8.41
C LEU A 29 2.13 16.70 9.86
N LEU A 30 2.12 15.57 10.58
CA LEU A 30 2.55 15.48 11.98
C LEU A 30 3.94 14.86 12.14
N LEU A 31 4.65 14.65 11.03
CA LEU A 31 5.91 13.89 11.07
C LEU A 31 7.05 14.70 11.72
N SER A 32 7.06 16.01 11.57
CA SER A 32 8.03 16.90 12.22
C SER A 32 7.92 16.94 13.75
N GLU A 33 6.76 16.59 14.28
CA GLU A 33 6.50 16.53 15.74
C GLU A 33 6.85 15.14 16.31
N PHE A 34 7.22 14.18 15.45
CA PHE A 34 7.49 12.82 15.86
C PHE A 34 8.85 12.70 16.53
N SER A 35 8.92 11.91 17.60
CA SER A 35 10.17 11.72 18.36
C SER A 35 11.24 11.04 17.50
N ALA A 36 12.40 11.67 17.36
CA ALA A 36 13.56 11.14 16.63
C ALA A 36 13.93 9.71 17.08
N SER A 37 13.98 9.48 18.40
CA SER A 37 14.28 8.15 18.97
C SER A 37 13.33 7.03 18.53
N ARG A 38 12.11 7.36 18.10
CA ARG A 38 11.13 6.40 17.56
C ARG A 38 11.17 6.33 16.05
N LEU A 39 11.55 7.41 15.35
CA LEU A 39 11.86 7.33 13.92
C LEU A 39 13.00 6.35 13.66
N ASP A 40 14.00 6.31 14.55
CA ASP A 40 15.13 5.38 14.45
C ASP A 40 14.74 3.90 14.61
N LYS A 41 13.54 3.61 15.10
CA LYS A 41 13.01 2.24 15.20
C LYS A 41 12.34 1.78 13.91
N LEU A 42 12.09 2.69 12.97
CA LEU A 42 11.42 2.41 11.71
C LEU A 42 12.44 2.08 10.63
N ALA A 43 12.28 0.93 9.96
CA ALA A 43 13.16 0.52 8.87
C ALA A 43 12.95 1.38 7.60
N TRP A 44 11.73 1.91 7.42
CA TRP A 44 11.40 2.81 6.33
C TRP A 44 10.20 3.69 6.66
N ILE A 45 10.13 4.87 6.04
CA ILE A 45 8.99 5.78 6.09
C ILE A 45 8.61 6.13 4.65
N ARG A 46 7.33 6.01 4.34
CA ARG A 46 6.76 6.47 3.07
C ARG A 46 5.78 7.60 3.29
N VAL A 47 6.08 8.77 2.74
CA VAL A 47 5.22 9.95 2.83
C VAL A 47 4.31 10.02 1.59
N SER A 48 3.00 10.17 1.81
CA SER A 48 2.03 10.45 0.77
C SER A 48 2.07 11.94 0.43
N MET A 49 2.67 12.26 -0.71
CA MET A 49 2.90 13.63 -1.17
C MET A 49 1.65 14.30 -1.75
N ASN A 50 0.51 13.60 -1.79
CA ASN A 50 -0.79 14.22 -2.09
C ASN A 50 -1.20 15.27 -1.03
N CYS A 51 -0.49 15.37 0.10
CA CYS A 51 -0.62 16.52 0.99
C CYS A 51 -0.39 17.85 0.28
N LEU A 52 0.50 17.88 -0.72
CA LEU A 52 0.79 19.07 -1.53
C LEU A 52 -0.42 19.55 -2.36
N ASP A 53 -1.47 18.73 -2.49
CA ASP A 53 -2.71 19.10 -3.17
C ASP A 53 -3.56 20.07 -2.33
N TYR A 54 -3.23 20.25 -1.04
CA TYR A 54 -4.04 21.03 -0.09
C TYR A 54 -3.26 21.74 1.04
N VAL A 55 -1.95 21.52 1.18
CA VAL A 55 -1.07 22.32 2.06
C VAL A 55 0.12 22.87 1.28
N ASP A 56 0.63 24.03 1.71
CA ASP A 56 1.78 24.69 1.06
C ASP A 56 3.10 23.92 1.25
N GLY A 57 3.18 23.09 2.29
CA GLY A 57 4.34 22.26 2.52
C GLY A 57 4.31 21.45 3.82
N ILE A 58 5.29 20.57 3.94
CA ILE A 58 5.55 19.73 5.10
C ILE A 58 7.05 19.72 5.43
N THR A 59 7.34 19.53 6.71
CA THR A 59 8.71 19.30 7.17
C THR A 59 8.91 17.83 7.44
N ILE A 60 9.93 17.24 6.79
CA ILE A 60 10.31 15.85 7.01
C ILE A 60 11.58 15.85 7.86
N PRO A 61 11.56 15.27 9.08
CA PRO A 61 12.75 15.14 9.90
C PRO A 61 13.76 14.19 9.26
N GLU A 62 15.01 14.23 9.74
CA GLU A 62 16.00 13.23 9.36
C GLU A 62 15.56 11.83 9.81
N ILE A 63 15.74 10.84 8.95
CA ILE A 63 15.32 9.46 9.16
C ILE A 63 16.53 8.57 8.89
N SER A 64 16.83 7.66 9.81
CA SER A 64 17.94 6.71 9.66
C SER A 64 17.61 5.54 8.73
N GLY A 65 16.33 5.21 8.56
CA GLY A 65 15.84 4.21 7.59
C GLY A 65 15.59 4.77 6.19
N THR A 66 15.02 3.95 5.31
CA THR A 66 14.68 4.38 3.94
C THR A 66 13.54 5.39 3.93
N LEU A 67 13.77 6.57 3.35
CA LEU A 67 12.72 7.52 3.00
C LEU A 67 12.21 7.26 1.58
N GLY A 68 10.90 7.11 1.44
CA GLY A 68 10.22 7.05 0.15
C GLY A 68 9.07 8.03 0.05
N PHE A 69 8.77 8.48 -1.16
CA PHE A 69 7.56 9.24 -1.44
C PHE A 69 6.55 8.41 -2.23
N SER A 70 5.28 8.76 -2.10
CA SER A 70 4.22 8.24 -2.94
C SER A 70 3.28 9.36 -3.35
N TYR A 71 2.90 9.41 -4.62
CA TYR A 71 1.92 10.37 -5.12
C TYR A 71 0.87 9.65 -5.99
N VAL A 72 -0.40 9.90 -5.72
CA VAL A 72 -1.54 9.42 -6.50
C VAL A 72 -1.90 10.49 -7.54
N MET A 73 -1.77 10.16 -8.81
CA MET A 73 -2.21 11.02 -9.91
C MET A 73 -3.74 11.15 -9.87
N ASN A 74 -4.23 12.38 -9.78
CA ASN A 74 -5.65 12.70 -9.65
C ASN A 74 -6.00 14.01 -10.37
N GLU A 75 -7.26 14.44 -10.30
CA GLU A 75 -7.79 15.65 -10.95
C GLU A 75 -7.18 16.96 -10.46
N LYS A 76 -6.57 16.98 -9.28
CA LYS A 76 -5.83 18.13 -8.71
C LYS A 76 -4.36 18.14 -9.12
N THR A 77 -3.88 17.11 -9.81
CA THR A 77 -2.51 17.10 -10.32
C THR A 77 -2.34 18.19 -11.38
N THR A 78 -1.53 19.19 -11.06
CA THR A 78 -1.17 20.29 -11.96
C THR A 78 0.35 20.35 -12.14
N GLY A 79 0.82 21.13 -13.12
CA GLY A 79 2.24 21.41 -13.29
C GLY A 79 2.89 21.97 -12.02
N LEU A 80 2.20 22.88 -11.32
CA LEU A 80 2.68 23.47 -10.06
C LEU A 80 2.82 22.43 -8.94
N VAL A 81 1.86 21.51 -8.81
CA VAL A 81 1.94 20.43 -7.81
C VAL A 81 3.10 19.48 -8.13
N MET A 82 3.33 19.18 -9.40
CA MET A 82 4.46 18.36 -9.84
C MET A 82 5.81 19.06 -9.65
N GLU A 83 5.90 20.36 -9.94
CA GLU A 83 7.07 21.18 -9.63
C GLU A 83 7.36 21.17 -8.13
N SER A 84 6.33 21.31 -7.29
CA SER A 84 6.46 21.19 -5.84
C SER A 84 7.00 19.81 -5.44
N LEU A 85 6.42 18.72 -5.96
CA LEU A 85 6.92 17.37 -5.73
C LEU A 85 8.41 17.22 -6.12
N HIS A 86 8.82 17.73 -7.28
CA HIS A 86 10.22 17.72 -7.72
C HIS A 86 11.14 18.51 -6.78
N CYS A 87 10.68 19.66 -6.26
CA CYS A 87 11.42 20.41 -5.24
C CYS A 87 11.61 19.61 -3.95
N TYR A 88 10.58 18.88 -3.50
CA TYR A 88 10.70 17.99 -2.33
C TYR A 88 11.67 16.84 -2.57
N VAL A 89 11.67 16.25 -3.76
CA VAL A 89 12.60 15.18 -4.12
C VAL A 89 14.04 15.67 -4.13
N LYS A 90 14.30 16.88 -4.67
CA LYS A 90 15.63 17.51 -4.62
C LYS A 90 16.05 17.86 -3.19
N LYS A 91 15.12 18.29 -2.34
CA LYS A 91 15.41 18.74 -0.97
C LYS A 91 15.71 17.59 -0.02
N TYR A 92 14.94 16.50 -0.11
CA TYR A 92 14.98 15.40 0.86
C TYR A 92 15.59 14.12 0.31
N GLU A 93 15.94 14.09 -0.99
CA GLU A 93 16.64 13.00 -1.66
C GLU A 93 16.10 11.60 -1.30
N PRO A 94 14.78 11.34 -1.45
CA PRO A 94 14.20 10.05 -1.12
C PRO A 94 14.78 8.94 -2.00
N GLU A 95 14.88 7.72 -1.46
CA GLU A 95 15.40 6.55 -2.18
C GLU A 95 14.50 6.17 -3.37
N TYR A 96 13.19 6.42 -3.25
CA TYR A 96 12.23 6.21 -4.33
C TYR A 96 11.05 7.18 -4.25
N VAL A 97 10.45 7.44 -5.42
CA VAL A 97 9.17 8.14 -5.54
C VAL A 97 8.21 7.29 -6.34
N ARG A 98 7.22 6.75 -5.65
CA ARG A 98 6.20 5.89 -6.25
C ARG A 98 5.05 6.72 -6.80
N ILE A 99 4.87 6.71 -8.10
CA ILE A 99 3.69 7.28 -8.75
C ILE A 99 2.65 6.18 -8.98
N VAL A 100 1.40 6.45 -8.62
CA VAL A 100 0.28 5.52 -8.83
C VAL A 100 -0.91 6.22 -9.49
N PRO A 101 -1.73 5.51 -10.25
CA PRO A 101 -2.98 6.04 -10.78
C PRO A 101 -4.03 6.18 -9.67
N ASN A 102 -5.07 6.99 -9.93
CA ASN A 102 -6.26 6.98 -9.09
C ASN A 102 -6.97 5.62 -9.18
N CYS A 103 -6.83 4.81 -8.13
CA CYS A 103 -7.37 3.45 -8.08
C CYS A 103 -8.90 3.39 -7.95
N GLN A 104 -9.59 4.54 -7.93
CA GLN A 104 -11.06 4.61 -7.97
C GLN A 104 -11.63 4.74 -9.39
N ALA A 105 -10.75 4.82 -10.39
CA ALA A 105 -11.14 4.84 -11.80
C ALA A 105 -11.92 3.59 -12.21
N THR A 106 -12.69 3.70 -13.29
CA THR A 106 -13.26 2.54 -13.99
C THR A 106 -12.15 1.68 -14.60
N PHE A 107 -12.45 0.44 -14.98
CA PHE A 107 -11.47 -0.46 -15.62
C PHE A 107 -10.83 0.17 -16.87
N ALA A 108 -11.65 0.71 -17.78
CA ALA A 108 -11.17 1.32 -19.02
C ALA A 108 -10.33 2.59 -18.76
N GLU A 109 -10.70 3.40 -17.77
CA GLU A 109 -9.88 4.55 -17.36
C GLU A 109 -8.58 4.09 -16.71
N GLN A 110 -8.60 3.00 -15.93
CA GLN A 110 -7.44 2.47 -15.26
C GLN A 110 -6.40 1.92 -16.25
N GLU A 111 -6.84 1.24 -17.32
CA GLU A 111 -5.97 0.81 -18.42
C GLU A 111 -5.33 2.00 -19.12
N ARG A 112 -6.13 2.99 -19.54
CA ARG A 112 -5.63 4.22 -20.16
C ARG A 112 -4.64 4.96 -19.26
N ASN A 113 -4.95 5.05 -17.96
CA ASN A 113 -4.07 5.68 -16.99
C ASN A 113 -2.75 4.92 -16.88
N ASN A 114 -2.76 3.58 -16.92
CA ASN A 114 -1.53 2.80 -16.90
C ASN A 114 -0.65 3.11 -18.11
N GLU A 115 -1.22 3.12 -19.32
CA GLU A 115 -0.46 3.42 -20.54
C GLU A 115 0.14 4.84 -20.49
N VAL A 116 -0.68 5.85 -20.21
CA VAL A 116 -0.26 7.26 -20.26
C VAL A 116 0.72 7.59 -19.13
N LEU A 117 0.44 7.17 -17.91
CA LEU A 117 1.25 7.54 -16.75
C LEU A 117 2.57 6.76 -16.72
N SER A 118 2.60 5.51 -17.19
CA SER A 118 3.84 4.73 -17.29
C SER A 118 4.84 5.45 -18.20
N ALA A 119 4.41 5.81 -19.42
CA ALA A 119 5.24 6.57 -20.36
C ALA A 119 5.63 7.95 -19.83
N THR A 120 4.73 8.62 -19.12
CA THR A 120 5.02 9.95 -18.54
C THR A 120 6.10 9.87 -17.47
N VAL A 121 5.97 8.95 -16.51
CA VAL A 121 6.87 8.82 -15.36
C VAL A 121 8.23 8.25 -15.75
N GLU A 122 8.30 7.39 -16.78
CA GLU A 122 9.56 6.90 -17.32
C GLU A 122 10.49 8.05 -17.76
N ASN A 123 9.92 9.12 -18.30
CA ASN A 123 10.67 10.31 -18.71
C ASN A 123 11.22 11.16 -17.54
N TRP A 124 10.71 10.99 -16.31
CA TRP A 124 11.13 11.77 -15.15
C TRP A 124 12.48 11.33 -14.57
N ARG A 125 12.95 10.12 -14.95
CA ARG A 125 14.18 9.49 -14.44
C ARG A 125 14.15 9.25 -12.93
N GLY A 126 15.23 8.70 -12.37
CA GLY A 126 15.31 8.39 -10.94
C GLY A 126 15.14 9.63 -10.05
N PRO A 127 14.52 9.50 -8.87
CA PRO A 127 14.12 8.25 -8.21
C PRO A 127 12.66 7.82 -8.49
N TYR A 128 12.04 8.29 -9.57
CA TYR A 128 10.64 8.01 -9.88
C TYR A 128 10.43 6.63 -10.49
N PHE A 129 9.33 5.97 -10.10
CA PHE A 129 8.80 4.81 -10.83
C PHE A 129 7.28 4.81 -10.80
N TYR A 130 6.69 4.32 -11.89
CA TYR A 130 5.25 4.11 -11.97
C TYR A 130 4.90 2.71 -11.46
N GLN A 131 3.95 2.61 -10.53
CA GLN A 131 3.39 1.34 -10.10
C GLN A 131 2.00 1.18 -10.70
N GLU A 132 1.96 0.44 -11.81
CA GLU A 132 0.72 0.03 -12.48
C GLU A 132 -0.28 -0.62 -11.52
N LYS A 133 -1.57 -0.41 -11.83
CA LYS A 133 -2.69 -1.03 -11.13
C LYS A 133 -3.57 -1.69 -12.16
N GLN A 134 -3.49 -3.02 -12.22
CA GLN A 134 -4.38 -3.84 -13.02
C GLN A 134 -5.44 -4.42 -12.09
N PHE A 135 -6.70 -4.30 -12.49
CA PHE A 135 -7.83 -4.82 -11.73
C PHE A 135 -8.30 -6.12 -12.35
N GLU A 136 -8.14 -7.20 -11.61
CA GLU A 136 -8.65 -8.49 -12.05
C GLU A 136 -8.84 -9.39 -10.83
N ALA A 137 -10.01 -10.03 -10.71
CA ALA A 137 -10.28 -10.91 -9.60
C ALA A 137 -9.53 -12.25 -9.76
N PRO A 138 -8.73 -12.70 -8.77
CA PRO A 138 -8.16 -14.02 -8.83
C PRO A 138 -9.24 -15.08 -8.58
N LYS A 139 -9.00 -16.31 -9.05
CA LYS A 139 -9.86 -17.47 -8.75
C LYS A 139 -9.96 -17.70 -7.25
N ASN A 140 -8.80 -17.71 -6.59
CA ASN A 140 -8.65 -17.92 -5.15
C ASN A 140 -7.81 -16.77 -4.55
N CYS A 141 -8.17 -16.30 -3.36
CA CYS A 141 -7.36 -15.32 -2.63
C CYS A 141 -6.54 -16.02 -1.53
N TRP A 142 -5.24 -16.14 -1.77
CA TRP A 142 -4.23 -16.64 -0.84
C TRP A 142 -3.42 -15.52 -0.19
N TRP A 143 -3.49 -14.31 -0.75
CA TRP A 143 -2.74 -13.15 -0.29
C TRP A 143 -2.96 -12.81 1.19
N CYS A 144 -4.13 -13.13 1.73
CA CYS A 144 -4.47 -12.92 3.13
C CYS A 144 -3.52 -13.62 4.10
N TYR A 145 -2.92 -14.75 3.72
CA TYR A 145 -1.95 -15.47 4.54
C TYR A 145 -0.56 -14.80 4.57
N PHE A 146 -0.19 -14.08 3.52
CA PHE A 146 1.12 -13.43 3.41
C PHE A 146 1.12 -12.00 3.95
N LYS A 147 0.02 -11.27 3.71
CA LYS A 147 -0.07 -9.85 4.08
C LYS A 147 -1.47 -9.49 4.61
N PRO A 148 -1.87 -10.04 5.78
CA PRO A 148 -3.12 -9.66 6.42
C PRO A 148 -3.13 -8.19 6.82
N PHE A 149 -4.33 -7.59 6.87
CA PHE A 149 -4.52 -6.19 7.25
C PHE A 149 -5.35 -6.10 8.53
N LEU A 150 -4.71 -5.86 9.67
CA LEU A 150 -5.40 -5.56 10.93
C LEU A 150 -5.86 -4.10 10.94
N LEU A 151 -7.14 -3.87 11.22
CA LEU A 151 -7.72 -2.55 11.36
C LEU A 151 -8.00 -2.23 12.84
N HIS A 152 -8.15 -0.94 13.16
CA HIS A 152 -8.46 -0.44 14.50
C HIS A 152 -9.79 -0.94 15.08
N ASP A 153 -10.64 -1.58 14.28
CA ASP A 153 -11.88 -2.23 14.72
C ASP A 153 -11.65 -3.65 15.29
N GLY A 154 -10.39 -4.10 15.35
CA GLY A 154 -10.00 -5.41 15.87
C GLY A 154 -10.12 -6.55 14.86
N TYR A 155 -10.59 -6.28 13.64
CA TYR A 155 -10.70 -7.29 12.59
C TYR A 155 -9.51 -7.27 11.63
N VAL A 156 -9.19 -8.46 11.13
CA VAL A 156 -8.24 -8.70 10.06
C VAL A 156 -9.00 -8.79 8.74
N TYR A 157 -8.47 -8.12 7.74
CA TYR A 157 -8.95 -8.09 6.36
C TYR A 157 -7.96 -8.80 5.44
N PRO A 158 -8.40 -9.38 4.31
CA PRO A 158 -7.53 -10.14 3.43
C PRO A 158 -6.48 -9.29 2.72
N CYS A 159 -6.73 -7.99 2.52
CA CYS A 159 -5.75 -7.04 1.99
C CYS A 159 -6.18 -5.59 2.19
N SER A 160 -5.29 -4.62 1.94
CA SER A 160 -5.62 -3.18 1.91
C SER A 160 -6.53 -2.76 0.78
N SER A 161 -6.56 -3.53 -0.31
CA SER A 161 -7.26 -3.15 -1.55
C SER A 161 -8.74 -3.50 -1.52
N VAL A 162 -9.25 -4.05 -0.41
CA VAL A 162 -10.69 -4.32 -0.24
C VAL A 162 -11.53 -3.06 -0.41
N VAL A 163 -10.98 -1.89 -0.08
CA VAL A 163 -11.60 -0.57 -0.22
C VAL A 163 -11.77 -0.12 -1.67
N LEU A 164 -11.20 -0.84 -2.63
CA LEU A 164 -11.31 -0.53 -4.06
C LEU A 164 -12.52 -1.22 -4.70
N ASN A 165 -13.01 -2.31 -4.10
CA ASN A 165 -14.11 -3.10 -4.66
C ASN A 165 -15.42 -2.33 -4.63
N ASP A 166 -16.31 -2.59 -5.59
CA ASP A 166 -17.55 -1.81 -5.75
C ASP A 166 -18.48 -1.89 -4.54
N LEU A 167 -18.49 -3.04 -3.86
CA LEU A 167 -19.30 -3.29 -2.67
C LEU A 167 -18.66 -2.80 -1.37
N SER A 168 -17.52 -2.12 -1.43
CA SER A 168 -16.79 -1.65 -0.25
C SER A 168 -17.21 -0.27 0.25
N GLU A 169 -17.95 0.49 -0.56
CA GLU A 169 -18.30 1.89 -0.26
C GLU A 169 -17.08 2.74 0.09
N ARG A 170 -15.91 2.41 -0.48
CA ARG A 170 -14.60 3.06 -0.24
C ARG A 170 -14.11 2.94 1.21
N GLN A 171 -14.56 1.90 1.91
CA GLN A 171 -14.21 1.65 3.30
C GLN A 171 -13.79 0.19 3.49
N PHE A 172 -13.17 -0.09 4.64
CA PHE A 172 -12.97 -1.46 5.12
C PHE A 172 -14.31 -2.05 5.61
N HIS A 173 -15.23 -2.28 4.67
CA HIS A 173 -16.59 -2.75 4.97
C HIS A 173 -16.56 -4.12 5.68
N ASN A 174 -17.44 -4.31 6.67
CA ASN A 174 -17.50 -5.53 7.49
C ASN A 174 -17.63 -6.86 6.71
N ARG A 175 -18.14 -6.83 5.46
CA ARG A 175 -18.26 -7.99 4.57
C ARG A 175 -16.91 -8.59 4.15
N TYR A 176 -15.84 -7.79 4.27
CA TYR A 176 -14.48 -8.23 3.96
C TYR A 176 -13.69 -8.67 5.20
N ARG A 177 -14.32 -8.72 6.38
CA ARG A 177 -13.67 -9.21 7.59
C ARG A 177 -13.35 -10.68 7.42
N TRP A 178 -12.09 -11.03 7.61
CA TRP A 178 -11.62 -12.40 7.55
C TRP A 178 -11.71 -13.08 8.91
N THR A 179 -11.17 -12.43 9.95
CA THR A 179 -11.20 -12.93 11.33
C THR A 179 -10.96 -11.80 12.32
N LEU A 180 -11.11 -12.09 13.62
CA LEU A 180 -10.62 -11.20 14.68
C LEU A 180 -9.10 -11.30 14.80
N GLY A 181 -8.42 -10.22 15.14
CA GLY A 181 -6.97 -10.19 15.35
C GLY A 181 -6.47 -11.29 16.28
N ASP A 182 -7.16 -11.47 17.40
CA ASP A 182 -6.84 -12.51 18.41
C ASP A 182 -6.99 -13.95 17.88
N ASN A 183 -7.69 -14.16 16.78
CA ASN A 183 -7.88 -15.47 16.17
C ASN A 183 -6.94 -15.73 14.98
N LEU A 184 -6.18 -14.73 14.52
CA LEU A 184 -5.33 -14.87 13.33
C LEU A 184 -4.31 -16.01 13.47
N TYR A 185 -3.70 -16.17 14.64
CA TYR A 185 -2.72 -17.25 14.85
C TYR A 185 -3.32 -18.65 14.73
N ARG A 186 -4.64 -18.81 14.96
CA ARG A 186 -5.32 -20.10 14.84
C ARG A 186 -5.48 -20.50 13.37
N ILE A 187 -5.80 -19.52 12.52
CA ILE A 187 -5.88 -19.71 11.07
C ILE A 187 -4.57 -20.29 10.52
N TYR A 188 -3.42 -19.79 10.98
CA TYR A 188 -2.12 -20.31 10.55
C TYR A 188 -1.79 -21.72 11.05
N LYS A 189 -2.57 -22.27 11.99
CA LYS A 189 -2.41 -23.66 12.48
C LYS A 189 -3.34 -24.65 11.78
N GLU A 190 -4.32 -24.15 11.04
CA GLU A 190 -5.29 -24.96 10.32
C GLU A 190 -4.85 -25.18 8.88
N LYS A 191 -5.52 -26.10 8.18
CA LYS A 191 -5.31 -26.28 6.75
C LYS A 191 -5.72 -24.99 6.04
N MET A 192 -4.85 -24.47 5.17
CA MET A 192 -5.13 -23.27 4.39
C MET A 192 -6.31 -23.50 3.45
N GLU A 193 -7.30 -22.60 3.53
CA GLU A 193 -8.42 -22.51 2.59
C GLU A 193 -8.45 -21.09 2.02
N PRO A 194 -8.77 -20.91 0.72
CA PRO A 194 -8.69 -19.61 0.07
C PRO A 194 -9.80 -18.68 0.58
N TYR A 195 -9.48 -17.39 0.69
CA TYR A 195 -10.48 -16.38 1.02
C TYR A 195 -11.47 -16.21 -0.17
N PRO A 196 -12.79 -16.14 0.06
CA PRO A 196 -13.78 -16.00 -1.00
C PRO A 196 -13.60 -14.72 -1.84
N THR A 197 -13.51 -14.86 -3.15
CA THR A 197 -13.26 -13.74 -4.08
C THR A 197 -14.52 -13.14 -4.70
N SER A 198 -15.70 -13.66 -4.36
CA SER A 198 -17.00 -13.25 -4.94
C SER A 198 -17.31 -11.75 -4.77
N SER A 199 -16.73 -11.09 -3.77
CA SER A 199 -16.87 -9.64 -3.54
C SER A 199 -15.62 -8.84 -3.93
N CYS A 200 -14.60 -9.46 -4.52
CA CYS A 200 -13.28 -8.88 -4.78
C CYS A 200 -13.05 -8.59 -6.27
N ASN A 201 -13.86 -7.71 -6.87
CA ASN A 201 -13.81 -7.46 -8.31
C ASN A 201 -12.69 -6.51 -8.79
N LYS A 202 -12.04 -5.77 -7.88
CA LYS A 202 -10.94 -4.84 -8.19
C LYS A 202 -9.66 -5.22 -7.46
N CYS A 203 -9.29 -6.49 -7.54
CA CYS A 203 -8.06 -6.98 -6.92
C CYS A 203 -6.83 -6.50 -7.71
N VAL A 204 -5.86 -5.91 -7.00
CA VAL A 204 -4.55 -5.50 -7.52
C VAL A 204 -3.43 -6.50 -7.18
N PHE A 205 -3.81 -7.62 -6.57
CA PHE A 205 -2.90 -8.67 -6.11
C PHE A 205 -3.10 -9.98 -6.88
N LYS A 206 -3.79 -9.96 -8.02
CA LYS A 206 -3.98 -11.18 -8.83
C LYS A 206 -2.65 -11.82 -9.24
N PRO A 207 -1.63 -11.09 -9.74
CA PRO A 207 -0.37 -11.73 -10.11
C PRO A 207 0.27 -12.50 -8.95
N GLN A 208 0.20 -11.97 -7.73
CA GLN A 208 0.71 -12.66 -6.54
C GLN A 208 -0.15 -13.88 -6.18
N ASN A 209 -1.47 -13.79 -6.30
CA ASN A 209 -2.35 -14.93 -6.07
C ASN A 209 -2.15 -16.04 -7.11
N ASP A 210 -1.90 -15.70 -8.39
CA ASP A 210 -1.62 -16.69 -9.43
C ASP A 210 -0.31 -17.43 -9.18
N ILE A 211 0.72 -16.72 -8.70
CA ILE A 211 1.98 -17.35 -8.28
C ILE A 211 1.75 -18.31 -7.11
N ILE A 212 0.96 -17.91 -6.11
CA ILE A 212 0.66 -18.80 -4.98
C ILE A 212 -0.18 -20.00 -5.43
N GLU A 213 -1.16 -19.77 -6.30
CA GLU A 213 -2.00 -20.83 -6.87
C GLU A 213 -1.16 -21.85 -7.66
N SER A 214 -0.17 -21.41 -8.45
CA SER A 214 0.70 -22.33 -9.20
C SER A 214 1.66 -23.11 -8.31
N ILE A 215 2.02 -22.59 -7.13
CA ILE A 215 2.79 -23.35 -6.13
C ILE A 215 1.92 -24.40 -5.44
N LEU A 216 0.68 -24.04 -5.10
CA LEU A 216 -0.26 -24.94 -4.41
C LEU A 216 -0.84 -26.00 -5.35
N ASN A 217 -1.05 -25.65 -6.61
CA ASN A 217 -1.58 -26.50 -7.67
C ASN A 217 -0.65 -26.42 -8.89
N PRO A 218 0.53 -27.07 -8.83
CA PRO A 218 1.48 -27.06 -9.95
C PRO A 218 0.82 -27.52 -11.24
N PRO A 219 0.99 -26.79 -12.35
CA PRO A 219 0.49 -27.28 -13.63
C PRO A 219 1.15 -28.63 -13.91
N ILE A 220 0.34 -29.59 -14.36
CA ILE A 220 0.88 -30.85 -14.88
C ILE A 220 1.66 -30.45 -16.13
N HIS A 221 2.97 -30.69 -16.15
CA HIS A 221 3.77 -30.52 -17.35
C HIS A 221 3.19 -31.45 -18.42
N GLU A 222 2.55 -30.87 -19.43
CA GLU A 222 2.24 -31.61 -20.65
C GLU A 222 3.54 -31.85 -21.41
N ASP A 223 3.67 -33.02 -22.03
CA ASP A 223 4.79 -33.30 -22.92
C ASP A 223 4.84 -32.19 -23.99
N PHE A 224 6.00 -31.57 -24.18
CA PHE A 224 6.22 -30.65 -25.30
C PHE A 224 6.10 -31.47 -26.59
N ILE A 225 4.95 -31.37 -27.27
CA ILE A 225 4.75 -31.93 -28.62
C ILE A 225 5.43 -31.04 -29.65
#